data_AF-A0A1S2R293-F1
#
_entry.id   AF-A0A1S2R293-F1
#
_cell.length_a   1.000
_cell.length_b   1.000
_cell.length_c   1.000
_cell.angle_alpha   90.00
_cell.angle_beta   90.00
_cell.angle_gamma   90.00
#
_symmetry.space_group_name_H-M   'P 1'
#
loop_
_entity.id
_entity.type
_entity.pdbx_description
1 polymer ?
#
loop_
_entity_poly.entity_id
_entity_poly.type
_entity_poly.pdbx_seq_one_letter_code
_entity_poly.pdbx_strand_id
1 'polypeptide(L)'
;MSEIFREYERDEAGLKSNPGYGKPLPKKLFTGNVYDNFVNTAKNAGYLPPWVKLQQEIRDLLQEAVEQDKAGVLLAAINEKIRKYNSQCPVSMQRGLIEKDSIRTQMKSWL
;
A
#
# COMPACT_ATOMS: atom_id res chain seq x y z
N MET A 1 14.44 27.17 25.70
CA MET A 1 14.99 25.91 25.18
C MET A 1 15.73 25.22 26.30
N SER A 2 15.42 23.95 26.59
CA SER A 2 16.06 23.17 27.67
C SER A 2 17.52 22.83 27.30
N GLU A 3 18.37 22.60 28.31
CA GLU A 3 19.80 22.28 28.14
C GLU A 3 20.05 21.09 27.20
N ILE A 4 19.14 20.12 27.19
CA ILE A 4 19.15 18.94 26.32
C ILE A 4 19.24 19.32 24.83
N PHE A 5 18.53 20.36 24.38
CA PHE A 5 18.60 20.80 22.98
C PHE A 5 19.95 21.46 22.66
N ARG A 6 20.55 22.16 23.63
CA ARG A 6 21.84 22.84 23.47
C ARG A 6 23.02 21.88 23.42
N GLU A 7 22.95 20.75 24.12
CA GLU A 7 23.96 19.69 24.05
C GLU A 7 23.87 18.93 22.72
N TYR A 8 22.66 18.55 22.32
CA TYR A 8 22.43 17.85 21.05
C TYR A 8 22.89 18.63 19.80
N GLU A 9 22.80 19.96 19.83
CA GLU A 9 23.30 20.86 18.78
C GLU A 9 24.84 21.00 18.75
N ARG A 10 25.53 20.82 19.89
CA ARG A 10 26.99 21.01 20.00
C ARG A 10 27.79 19.73 19.74
N ASP A 11 27.25 18.58 20.08
CA ASP A 11 28.02 17.34 20.08
C ASP A 11 28.34 16.83 18.66
N GLU A 12 29.62 16.52 18.41
CA GLU A 12 30.05 15.78 17.22
C GLU A 12 29.42 14.37 17.16
N ALA A 13 29.04 13.82 18.31
CA ALA A 13 28.31 12.56 18.45
C ALA A 13 26.78 12.70 18.25
N GLY A 14 26.23 13.93 18.29
CA GLY A 14 24.80 14.20 18.13
C GLY A 14 24.42 14.47 16.68
N LEU A 15 23.91 15.67 16.40
CA LEU A 15 23.39 16.02 15.08
C LEU A 15 24.38 15.78 13.92
N LYS A 16 25.68 16.01 14.14
CA LYS A 16 26.75 15.89 13.14
C LYS A 16 27.15 14.44 12.84
N SER A 17 26.87 13.49 13.74
CA SER A 17 27.16 12.06 13.54
C SER A 17 26.16 11.38 12.63
N ASN A 18 25.01 12.01 12.37
CA ASN A 18 23.94 11.42 11.58
C ASN A 18 24.37 11.16 10.13
N PRO A 19 24.03 9.98 9.58
CA PRO A 19 24.30 9.66 8.19
C PRO A 19 23.64 10.68 7.25
N GLY A 20 24.46 11.40 6.48
CA GLY A 20 23.97 12.39 5.52
C GLY A 20 23.86 13.82 6.06
N TYR A 21 24.34 14.09 7.28
CA TYR A 21 24.44 15.46 7.78
C TYR A 21 25.26 16.36 6.83
N GLY A 22 24.71 17.51 6.47
CA GLY A 22 25.32 18.46 5.53
C GLY A 22 25.34 18.03 4.06
N LYS A 23 24.90 16.80 3.72
CA LYS A 23 24.81 16.36 2.32
C LYS A 23 23.51 16.87 1.67
N PRO A 24 23.54 17.22 0.38
CA PRO A 24 22.31 17.57 -0.34
C PRO A 24 21.35 16.38 -0.35
N LEU A 25 20.05 16.68 -0.25
CA LEU A 25 19.02 15.67 -0.35
C LEU A 25 19.11 14.92 -1.70
N PRO A 26 18.87 13.61 -1.73
CA PRO A 26 18.90 12.83 -2.97
C PRO A 26 17.96 13.42 -4.02
N LYS A 27 18.46 13.62 -5.25
CA LYS A 27 17.68 14.18 -6.38
C LYS A 27 16.35 13.45 -6.62
N LYS A 28 16.34 12.13 -6.37
CA LYS A 28 15.14 11.27 -6.41
C LYS A 28 13.97 11.80 -5.59
N LEU A 29 14.21 12.40 -4.42
CA LEU A 29 13.13 12.92 -3.57
C LEU A 29 12.41 14.11 -4.20
N PHE A 30 13.07 14.82 -5.11
CA PHE A 30 12.52 15.96 -5.83
C PHE A 30 11.88 15.56 -7.17
N THR A 31 11.93 14.28 -7.54
CA THR A 31 11.37 13.75 -8.78
C THR A 31 10.24 12.77 -8.48
N GLY A 32 9.10 12.90 -9.16
CA GLY A 32 7.91 12.06 -8.96
C GLY A 32 6.93 12.60 -7.91
N ASN A 33 5.79 11.93 -7.76
CA ASN A 33 4.81 12.28 -6.74
C ASN A 33 5.32 11.84 -5.35
N VAL A 34 4.99 12.58 -4.29
CA VAL A 34 5.26 12.24 -2.88
C VAL A 34 4.85 10.80 -2.57
N TYR A 35 3.72 10.35 -3.13
CA TYR A 35 3.24 8.98 -2.97
C TYR A 35 4.21 7.95 -3.54
N ASP A 36 4.76 8.17 -4.73
CA ASP A 36 5.70 7.22 -5.35
C ASP A 36 6.98 7.11 -4.53
N ASN A 37 7.45 8.22 -3.96
CA ASN A 37 8.61 8.25 -3.06
C ASN A 37 8.33 7.50 -1.76
N PHE A 38 7.12 7.63 -1.19
CA PHE A 38 6.68 6.86 -0.03
C PHE A 38 6.63 5.37 -0.34
N VAL A 39 5.95 4.95 -1.41
CA VAL A 39 5.83 3.54 -1.80
C VAL A 39 7.19 2.91 -2.05
N ASN A 40 8.09 3.59 -2.75
CA ASN A 40 9.45 3.11 -3.00
C ASN A 40 10.25 2.95 -1.70
N THR A 41 10.11 3.90 -0.77
CA THR A 41 10.81 3.84 0.53
C THR A 41 10.25 2.73 1.41
N ALA A 42 8.92 2.62 1.49
CA ALA A 42 8.23 1.57 2.22
C ALA A 42 8.61 0.18 1.67
N LYS A 43 8.60 0.00 0.35
CA LYS A 43 9.04 -1.24 -0.31
C LYS A 43 10.48 -1.59 0.01
N ASN A 44 11.40 -0.61 -0.04
CA ASN A 44 12.81 -0.82 0.31
C ASN A 44 13.01 -1.19 1.78
N ALA A 45 12.12 -0.73 2.67
CA ALA A 45 12.10 -1.07 4.09
C ALA A 45 11.39 -2.41 4.39
N GLY A 46 10.91 -3.14 3.37
CA GLY A 46 10.17 -4.39 3.55
C GLY A 46 8.72 -4.20 4.03
N TYR A 47 8.17 -3.00 3.92
CA TYR A 47 6.78 -2.72 4.28
C TYR A 47 5.82 -3.33 3.25
N LEU A 48 4.94 -4.20 3.71
CA LEU A 48 3.86 -4.76 2.92
C LEU A 48 2.59 -3.92 3.13
N PRO A 49 2.06 -3.27 2.10
CA PRO A 49 0.85 -2.48 2.25
C PRO A 49 -0.37 -3.33 2.61
N PRO A 50 -1.28 -2.82 3.47
CA PRO A 50 -2.43 -3.58 3.95
C PRO A 50 -3.40 -4.01 2.83
N TRP A 51 -3.50 -3.23 1.75
CA TRP A 51 -4.35 -3.56 0.61
C TRP A 51 -3.85 -4.78 -0.19
N VAL A 52 -2.58 -5.17 -0.08
CA VAL A 52 -2.07 -6.39 -0.72
C VAL A 52 -2.68 -7.64 -0.09
N LYS A 53 -2.86 -7.63 1.23
CA LYS A 53 -3.59 -8.70 1.93
C LYS A 53 -5.05 -8.77 1.49
N LEU A 54 -5.71 -7.61 1.36
CA LEU A 54 -7.08 -7.54 0.85
C LEU A 54 -7.19 -8.07 -0.59
N GLN A 55 -6.22 -7.76 -1.45
CA GLN A 55 -6.18 -8.26 -2.81
C GLN A 55 -6.15 -9.80 -2.85
N GLN A 56 -5.34 -10.42 -1.98
CA GLN A 56 -5.27 -11.87 -1.89
C GLN A 56 -6.58 -12.47 -1.36
N GLU A 57 -7.16 -11.89 -0.31
CA GLU A 57 -8.46 -12.33 0.22
C GLU A 57 -9.60 -12.23 -0.82
N ILE A 58 -9.60 -11.18 -1.65
CA ILE A 58 -10.57 -11.02 -2.74
C ILE A 58 -10.41 -12.12 -3.79
N ARG A 59 -9.15 -12.43 -4.15
CA ARG A 59 -8.84 -13.51 -5.10
C ARG A 59 -9.32 -14.86 -4.59
N ASP A 60 -9.04 -15.18 -3.34
CA ASP A 60 -9.43 -16.47 -2.74
C ASP A 60 -10.96 -16.62 -2.70
N LEU A 61 -11.68 -15.55 -2.33
CA LEU A 61 -13.14 -15.55 -2.35
C LEU A 61 -13.73 -15.65 -3.77
N LEU A 62 -13.09 -15.02 -4.76
CA LEU A 62 -13.50 -15.15 -6.16
C LEU A 62 -13.33 -16.59 -6.66
N GLN A 63 -12.23 -17.22 -6.29
CA GLN A 63 -11.98 -18.63 -6.62
C GLN A 63 -13.02 -19.53 -5.94
N GLU A 64 -13.30 -19.34 -4.65
CA GLU A 64 -14.32 -20.09 -3.92
C GLU A 64 -15.72 -19.91 -4.55
N ALA A 65 -16.07 -18.68 -4.91
CA ALA A 65 -17.35 -18.36 -5.54
C ALA A 65 -17.54 -19.07 -6.89
N VAL A 66 -16.46 -19.26 -7.66
CA VAL A 66 -16.49 -19.97 -8.95
C VAL A 66 -16.49 -21.49 -8.77
N GLU A 67 -15.65 -22.02 -7.88
CA GLU A 67 -15.50 -23.47 -7.68
C GLU A 67 -16.71 -24.10 -7.00
N GLN A 68 -17.34 -23.39 -6.05
CA GLN A 68 -18.48 -23.89 -5.29
C GLN A 68 -19.84 -23.43 -5.84
N ASP A 69 -19.86 -22.69 -6.96
CA ASP A 69 -21.06 -22.05 -7.54
C ASP A 69 -21.85 -21.18 -6.53
N LYS A 70 -21.14 -20.59 -5.56
CA LYS A 70 -21.70 -19.73 -4.50
C LYS A 70 -21.68 -18.24 -4.85
N ALA A 71 -21.54 -17.92 -6.14
CA ALA A 71 -21.49 -16.56 -6.65
C ALA A 71 -22.59 -15.65 -6.08
N GLY A 72 -23.83 -16.12 -6.00
CA GLY A 72 -24.95 -15.32 -5.48
C GLY A 72 -24.84 -14.96 -3.99
N VAL A 73 -24.18 -15.79 -3.18
CA VAL A 73 -24.07 -15.59 -1.72
C VAL A 73 -22.82 -14.77 -1.39
N LEU A 74 -21.70 -15.05 -2.06
CA LEU A 74 -20.40 -14.42 -1.75
C LEU A 74 -20.22 -13.05 -2.42
N LEU A 75 -21.05 -12.68 -3.42
CA LEU A 75 -20.92 -11.43 -4.17
C LEU A 75 -20.90 -10.18 -3.27
N ALA A 76 -21.78 -10.14 -2.26
CA ALA A 76 -21.86 -9.00 -1.36
C ALA A 76 -20.57 -8.84 -0.54
N ALA A 77 -20.05 -9.94 0.00
CA ALA A 77 -18.81 -9.97 0.79
C ALA A 77 -17.58 -9.59 -0.06
N ILE A 78 -17.52 -10.09 -1.30
CA ILE A 78 -16.47 -9.73 -2.27
C ILE A 78 -16.51 -8.23 -2.54
N ASN A 79 -17.68 -7.68 -2.85
CA ASN A 79 -17.83 -6.25 -3.16
C ASN A 79 -17.55 -5.34 -1.95
N GLU A 80 -17.84 -5.79 -0.74
CA GLU A 80 -17.44 -5.08 0.48
C GLU A 80 -15.92 -5.01 0.62
N LYS A 81 -15.22 -6.13 0.40
CA LYS A 81 -13.75 -6.14 0.41
C LYS A 81 -13.15 -5.28 -0.70
N ILE A 82 -13.75 -5.26 -1.90
CA ILE A 82 -13.30 -4.38 -3.00
C ILE A 82 -13.42 -2.92 -2.62
N ARG A 83 -14.51 -2.50 -1.95
CA ARG A 83 -14.64 -1.12 -1.44
C ARG A 83 -13.54 -0.79 -0.44
N LYS A 84 -13.25 -1.70 0.49
CA LYS A 84 -12.18 -1.55 1.47
C LYS A 84 -10.78 -1.52 0.84
N TYR A 85 -10.57 -2.32 -0.21
CA TYR A 85 -9.35 -2.29 -1.01
C TYR A 85 -9.20 -0.94 -1.72
N ASN A 86 -10.25 -0.47 -2.41
CA ASN A 86 -10.25 0.80 -3.15
C ASN A 86 -10.03 2.03 -2.25
N SER A 87 -10.49 1.98 -0.99
CA SER A 87 -10.27 3.08 -0.04
C SER A 87 -8.83 3.18 0.46
N GLN A 88 -8.02 2.13 0.26
CA GLN A 88 -6.64 2.06 0.74
C GLN A 88 -5.61 2.09 -0.39
N CYS A 89 -5.96 1.56 -1.56
CA CYS A 89 -5.07 1.51 -2.70
C CYS A 89 -5.03 2.85 -3.45
N PRO A 90 -3.93 3.15 -4.16
CA PRO A 90 -3.84 4.36 -4.98
C PRO A 90 -4.86 4.32 -6.12
N VAL A 91 -5.28 5.50 -6.58
CA VAL A 91 -6.35 5.68 -7.58
C VAL A 91 -6.12 4.86 -8.85
N SER A 92 -4.87 4.76 -9.31
CA SER A 92 -4.49 3.96 -10.49
C SER A 92 -4.70 2.45 -10.34
N MET A 93 -4.82 1.96 -9.10
CA MET A 93 -4.97 0.53 -8.77
C MET A 93 -6.39 0.17 -8.31
N GLN A 94 -7.30 1.14 -8.24
CA GLN A 94 -8.70 0.89 -7.87
C GLN A 94 -9.39 -0.01 -8.91
N ARG A 95 -10.35 -0.81 -8.45
CA ARG A 95 -11.06 -1.81 -9.25
C ARG A 95 -12.57 -1.59 -9.19
N GLY A 96 -13.28 -1.92 -10.26
CA GLY A 96 -14.74 -1.91 -10.27
C GLY A 96 -15.34 -2.97 -9.34
N LEU A 97 -16.59 -2.75 -8.92
CA LEU A 97 -17.36 -3.78 -8.26
C LEU A 97 -17.66 -4.93 -9.24
N ILE A 98 -17.89 -6.11 -8.68
CA ILE A 98 -18.13 -7.34 -9.43
C ILE A 98 -19.64 -7.60 -9.48
N GLU A 99 -20.07 -8.06 -10.66
CA GLU A 99 -21.43 -8.52 -10.92
C GLU A 99 -21.41 -10.04 -11.09
N LYS A 100 -22.57 -10.69 -10.91
CA LYS A 100 -22.68 -12.16 -10.95
C LYS A 100 -22.14 -12.74 -12.27
N ASP A 101 -22.45 -12.10 -13.38
CA ASP A 101 -22.07 -12.59 -14.72
C ASP A 101 -20.60 -12.29 -15.05
N SER A 102 -19.98 -11.33 -14.37
CA SER A 102 -18.59 -10.92 -14.60
C SER A 102 -17.58 -11.61 -13.68
N ILE A 103 -18.02 -12.40 -12.69
CA ILE A 103 -17.15 -13.09 -11.72
C ILE A 103 -16.01 -13.86 -12.40
N ARG A 104 -16.30 -14.66 -13.43
CA ARG A 104 -15.27 -15.49 -14.11
C ARG A 104 -14.24 -14.65 -14.85
N THR A 105 -14.66 -13.54 -15.44
CA THR A 105 -13.77 -12.61 -16.15
C THR A 105 -12.92 -11.81 -15.16
N GLN A 106 -13.54 -11.37 -14.06
CA GLN A 106 -12.86 -10.64 -13.01
C GLN A 106 -11.84 -11.52 -12.29
N MET A 107 -12.14 -12.78 -11.98
CA MET A 107 -11.16 -13.70 -11.39
C MET A 107 -9.83 -13.72 -12.15
N LYS A 108 -9.86 -13.61 -13.49
CA LYS A 108 -8.66 -13.53 -14.33
C LYS A 108 -7.91 -12.19 -14.23
N SER A 109 -8.59 -11.09 -13.93
CA SER A 109 -7.99 -9.76 -13.78
C SER A 109 -7.35 -9.54 -12.39
N TRP A 110 -7.73 -10.37 -11.42
CA TRP A 110 -7.18 -10.41 -10.06
C TRP A 110 -6.06 -11.46 -9.89
N LEU A 111 -5.75 -12.25 -10.94
CA LEU A 111 -4.65 -13.23 -10.98
C LEU A 111 -3.27 -12.58 -11.10
#